data_AF-A0A3N5H6K0-F1
#
_entry.id   AF-A0A3N5H6K0-F1
#
_cell.length_a   1.000
_cell.length_b   1.000
_cell.length_c   1.000
_cell.angle_alpha   90.00
_cell.angle_beta   90.00
_cell.angle_gamma   90.00
#
_symmetry.space_group_name_H-M   'P 1'
#
loop_
_entity.id
_entity.type
_entity.pdbx_description
1 polymer ?
#
loop_
_entity_poly.entity_id
_entity_poly.type
_entity_poly.pdbx_seq_one_letter_code
_entity_poly.pdbx_strand_id
1 'polypeptide(L)'
;MNVLHRSEDRARAAIVDAARRMNDLGINSGRAGNLSLRWHRGGEDGLLITPSALAYESMTIDDLVWLPVAVPAGEDADAEQPARCDGLRQPSSEWRLHRDLYATRDDAGAIVHAHAPFATTLACLPRIRAEGIPAFHYMVAVAGGDDIRCAPYAVFGTSALSDAARAALQGRRACLLAQHGLVALAGTLDGALELAAEVESLARIYWQALQVGEPALLDAAAMARVHARFGRYRPDPVGRGER
;
A
#
# COMPACT_ATOMS: atom_id res chain seq x y z
N MET A 1 13.59 15.61 1.97
CA MET A 1 13.93 15.18 3.35
C MET A 1 12.62 14.78 4.03
N ASN A 2 12.45 13.50 4.38
CA ASN A 2 11.30 13.05 5.15
C ASN A 2 11.49 13.54 6.60
N VAL A 3 10.91 14.71 6.92
CA VAL A 3 11.23 15.51 8.13
C VAL A 3 10.81 14.81 9.44
N LEU A 4 10.09 13.68 9.35
CA LEU A 4 9.52 12.96 10.50
C LEU A 4 10.53 12.04 11.22
N HIS A 5 11.53 11.50 10.52
CA HIS A 5 12.51 10.59 11.12
C HIS A 5 13.92 11.19 11.06
N ARG A 6 14.43 11.62 12.22
CA ARG A 6 15.72 12.32 12.35
C ARG A 6 16.96 11.43 12.17
N SER A 7 16.78 10.11 12.14
CA SER A 7 17.84 9.11 11.88
C SER A 7 17.24 7.86 11.25
N GLU A 8 18.08 7.04 10.63
CA GLU A 8 17.64 5.78 10.02
C GLU A 8 17.14 4.79 11.06
N ASP A 9 17.79 4.69 12.23
CA ASP A 9 17.34 3.81 13.32
C ASP A 9 15.90 4.14 13.76
N ARG A 10 15.55 5.43 13.81
CA ARG A 10 14.18 5.86 14.11
C ARG A 10 13.19 5.50 13.01
N ALA A 11 13.61 5.57 11.74
CA ALA A 11 12.80 5.15 10.62
C ALA A 11 12.56 3.62 10.65
N ARG A 12 13.62 2.84 10.91
CA ARG A 12 13.55 1.39 11.08
C ARG A 12 12.66 1.00 12.25
N ALA A 13 12.81 1.66 13.41
CA ALA A 13 11.96 1.44 14.58
C ALA A 13 10.48 1.71 14.26
N ALA A 14 10.17 2.80 13.55
CA ALA A 14 8.81 3.10 13.13
C ALA A 14 8.23 2.02 12.20
N ILE A 15 9.02 1.43 11.30
CA ILE A 15 8.58 0.31 10.46
C ILE A 15 8.30 -0.93 11.30
N VAL A 16 9.16 -1.26 12.27
CA VAL A 16 8.93 -2.40 13.19
C VAL A 16 7.63 -2.22 13.98
N ASP A 17 7.41 -1.02 14.53
CA ASP A 17 6.20 -0.72 15.30
C ASP A 17 4.94 -0.76 14.41
N ALA A 18 5.02 -0.21 13.19
CA ALA A 18 3.92 -0.28 12.24
C ALA A 18 3.62 -1.70 11.78
N ALA A 19 4.63 -2.54 11.62
CA ALA A 19 4.46 -3.94 11.26
C ALA A 19 3.70 -4.72 12.34
N ARG A 20 4.04 -4.51 13.62
CA ARG A 20 3.31 -5.09 14.75
C ARG A 20 1.88 -4.56 14.82
N ARG A 21 1.70 -3.25 14.67
CA ARG A 21 0.37 -2.62 14.63
C ARG A 21 -0.47 -3.15 13.46
N MET A 22 0.14 -3.49 12.32
CA MET A 22 -0.56 -4.11 11.20
C MET A 22 -1.16 -5.48 11.57
N ASN A 23 -0.45 -6.28 12.38
CA ASN A 23 -0.99 -7.52 12.93
C ASN A 23 -2.05 -7.26 14.02
N ASP A 24 -1.82 -6.29 14.91
CA ASP A 24 -2.78 -5.93 15.98
C ASP A 24 -4.13 -5.43 15.43
N LEU A 25 -4.10 -4.73 14.29
CA LEU A 25 -5.30 -4.29 13.57
C LEU A 25 -6.04 -5.43 12.87
N GLY A 26 -5.46 -6.63 12.82
CA GLY A 26 -6.05 -7.81 12.17
C GLY A 26 -6.05 -7.75 10.64
N ILE A 27 -5.38 -6.76 10.04
CA ILE A 27 -5.31 -6.60 8.58
C ILE A 27 -4.18 -7.42 7.95
N ASN A 28 -3.35 -8.06 8.77
CA ASN A 28 -2.35 -9.02 8.34
C ASN A 28 -2.27 -10.18 9.33
N SER A 29 -1.84 -11.35 8.86
CA SER A 29 -1.64 -12.54 9.68
C SER A 29 -0.22 -13.08 9.51
N GLY A 30 0.55 -13.09 10.60
CA GLY A 30 1.91 -13.60 10.62
C GLY A 30 2.87 -12.79 9.75
N ARG A 31 3.31 -13.37 8.64
CA ARG A 31 4.44 -12.90 7.80
C ARG A 31 4.07 -12.63 6.33
N ALA A 32 2.78 -12.52 6.01
CA ALA A 32 2.29 -12.49 4.63
C ALA A 32 2.39 -11.10 3.98
N GLY A 33 2.02 -10.04 4.69
CA GLY A 33 2.15 -8.65 4.25
C GLY A 33 3.58 -8.11 4.36
N ASN A 34 3.77 -6.85 3.98
CA ASN A 34 5.05 -6.14 4.06
C ASN A 34 4.84 -4.61 4.08
N LEU A 35 5.80 -3.88 4.65
CA LEU A 35 5.77 -2.42 4.74
C LEU A 35 7.08 -1.84 4.25
N SER A 36 7.00 -0.66 3.63
CA SER A 36 8.20 0.13 3.33
C SER A 36 8.01 1.61 3.62
N LEU A 37 9.13 2.29 3.81
CA LEU A 37 9.24 3.74 3.97
C LEU A 37 10.29 4.28 3.00
N ARG A 38 9.97 5.33 2.24
CA ARG A 38 10.94 6.02 1.38
C ARG A 38 12.04 6.64 2.23
N TRP A 39 13.28 6.32 1.93
CA TRP A 39 14.44 6.70 2.73
C TRP A 39 15.68 6.92 1.86
N HIS A 40 16.23 8.13 1.96
CA HIS A 40 17.42 8.51 1.21
C HIS A 40 18.70 8.18 1.97
N ARG A 41 19.68 7.59 1.29
CA ARG A 41 21.03 7.35 1.83
C ARG A 41 22.08 8.02 0.94
N GLY A 42 22.97 8.82 1.53
CA GLY A 42 24.06 9.45 0.78
C GLY A 42 23.63 10.31 -0.41
N GLY A 43 22.40 10.87 -0.37
CA GLY A 43 21.81 11.64 -1.48
C GLY A 43 21.08 10.79 -2.53
N GLU A 44 21.12 9.47 -2.41
CA GLU A 44 20.40 8.54 -3.29
C GLU A 44 18.98 8.27 -2.77
N ASP A 45 18.01 8.20 -3.67
CA ASP A 45 16.63 7.83 -3.35
C ASP A 45 16.47 6.32 -3.21
N GLY A 46 15.73 5.92 -2.17
CA GLY A 46 15.68 4.53 -1.72
C GLY A 46 14.47 4.27 -0.84
N LEU A 47 14.39 3.04 -0.33
CA LEU A 47 13.36 2.61 0.61
C LEU A 47 13.97 1.67 1.65
N LEU A 48 13.45 1.74 2.87
CA LEU A 48 13.56 0.71 3.89
C LEU A 48 12.35 -0.21 3.77
N ILE A 49 12.55 -1.52 3.74
CA ILE A 49 11.47 -2.51 3.61
C ILE A 49 11.64 -3.65 4.63
N THR A 50 10.52 -4.21 5.07
CA THR A 50 10.48 -5.45 5.86
C THR A 50 11.19 -6.60 5.15
N PRO A 51 11.89 -7.48 5.87
CA PRO A 51 12.57 -8.64 5.30
C PRO A 51 11.56 -9.72 4.87
N SER A 52 12.03 -10.67 4.07
CA SER A 52 11.25 -11.84 3.69
C SER A 52 10.97 -12.75 4.89
N ALA A 53 9.72 -13.19 5.00
CA ALA A 53 9.28 -14.33 5.80
C ALA A 53 9.58 -14.30 7.31
N LEU A 54 9.84 -13.13 7.90
CA LEU A 54 10.08 -12.96 9.34
C LEU A 54 8.79 -12.54 10.06
N ALA A 55 8.51 -13.16 11.22
CA ALA A 55 7.38 -12.74 12.05
C ALA A 55 7.64 -11.37 12.66
N TYR A 56 6.68 -10.45 12.57
CA TYR A 56 6.85 -9.06 13.02
C TYR A 56 7.08 -8.91 14.52
N GLU A 57 6.60 -9.85 15.32
CA GLU A 57 6.83 -9.90 16.75
C GLU A 57 8.32 -10.14 17.06
N SER A 58 9.01 -10.91 16.22
CA SER A 58 10.44 -11.22 16.33
C SER A 58 11.36 -10.25 15.59
N MET A 59 10.79 -9.35 14.78
CA MET A 59 11.55 -8.44 13.93
C MET A 59 12.19 -7.31 14.74
N THR A 60 13.45 -7.02 14.42
CA THR A 60 14.24 -5.93 14.99
C THR A 60 14.61 -4.93 13.91
N ILE A 61 15.12 -3.75 14.30
CA ILE A 61 15.51 -2.70 13.34
C ILE A 61 16.64 -3.14 12.39
N ASP A 62 17.49 -4.07 12.83
CA ASP A 62 18.65 -4.58 12.06
C ASP A 62 18.22 -5.56 10.96
N ASP A 63 17.01 -6.12 11.06
CA ASP A 63 16.45 -7.02 10.05
C ASP A 63 15.94 -6.27 8.81
N LEU A 64 15.69 -4.96 8.91
CA LEU A 64 15.15 -4.16 7.80
C LEU A 64 16.19 -4.02 6.69
N VAL A 65 15.72 -4.05 5.44
CA VAL A 65 16.58 -3.99 4.27
C VAL A 65 16.39 -2.65 3.57
N TRP A 66 17.48 -1.99 3.19
CA TRP A 66 17.44 -0.82 2.34
C TRP A 66 17.73 -1.21 0.89
N LEU A 67 17.06 -0.56 -0.07
CA LEU A 67 17.38 -0.68 -1.49
C LEU A 67 17.14 0.65 -2.23
N PRO A 68 17.88 0.95 -3.31
CA PRO A 68 17.64 2.13 -4.12
C PRO A 68 16.33 2.02 -4.91
N VAL A 69 15.69 3.16 -5.17
CA VAL A 69 14.50 3.24 -6.02
C VAL A 69 14.89 3.10 -7.51
N ALA A 70 16.04 3.67 -7.89
CA ALA A 70 16.51 3.60 -9.26
C ALA A 70 16.80 2.15 -9.67
N VAL A 71 16.24 1.74 -10.81
CA VAL A 71 16.46 0.41 -11.40
C VAL A 71 17.80 0.43 -12.14
N PRO A 72 18.77 -0.43 -11.78
CA PRO A 72 20.01 -0.57 -12.52
C PRO A 72 19.75 -1.03 -13.96
N ALA A 73 20.56 -0.54 -14.91
CA ALA A 73 20.49 -1.00 -16.29
C ALA A 73 20.77 -2.52 -16.36
N GLY A 74 19.89 -3.26 -17.03
CA GLY A 74 20.03 -4.71 -17.19
C GLY A 74 19.55 -5.54 -16.01
N GLU A 75 18.83 -4.95 -15.04
CA GLU A 75 18.15 -5.76 -14.01
C GLU A 75 17.08 -6.65 -14.65
N ASP A 76 17.16 -7.95 -14.35
CA ASP A 76 16.20 -8.94 -14.83
C ASP A 76 14.81 -8.69 -14.21
N ALA A 77 13.79 -8.67 -15.07
CA ALA A 77 12.40 -8.46 -14.70
C ALA A 77 11.84 -9.60 -13.84
N ASP A 78 12.46 -10.79 -13.93
CA ASP A 78 12.08 -11.99 -13.20
C ASP A 78 13.06 -12.29 -12.04
N ALA A 79 14.00 -11.38 -11.73
CA ALA A 79 14.89 -11.56 -10.60
C ALA A 79 14.13 -11.61 -9.26
N GLU A 80 14.36 -12.69 -8.51
CA GLU A 80 13.81 -12.91 -7.17
C GLU A 80 14.36 -11.91 -6.14
N GLN A 81 15.56 -11.36 -6.38
CA GLN A 81 16.24 -10.42 -5.49
C GLN A 81 16.65 -9.14 -6.24
N PRO A 82 16.70 -7.98 -5.54
CA PRO A 82 17.16 -6.75 -6.17
C PRO A 82 18.65 -6.82 -6.48
N ALA A 83 19.07 -6.20 -7.58
CA ALA A 83 20.48 -6.15 -7.97
C ALA A 83 21.35 -5.41 -6.93
N ARG A 84 20.75 -4.51 -6.14
CA ARG A 84 21.41 -3.82 -5.03
C ARG A 84 20.45 -3.70 -3.85
N CYS A 85 20.93 -4.12 -2.67
CA CYS A 85 20.30 -3.86 -1.38
C CYS A 85 21.36 -3.86 -0.28
N ASP A 86 21.00 -3.38 0.90
CA ASP A 86 21.84 -3.36 2.10
C ASP A 86 21.02 -3.73 3.34
N GLY A 87 21.44 -4.78 4.03
CA GLY A 87 20.78 -5.36 5.20
C GLY A 87 21.29 -6.77 5.48
N LEU A 88 21.02 -7.28 6.67
CA LEU A 88 21.44 -8.64 7.08
C LEU A 88 20.52 -9.76 6.57
N ARG A 89 19.37 -9.38 5.99
CA ARG A 89 18.30 -10.27 5.53
C ARG A 89 18.05 -10.05 4.03
N GLN A 90 17.34 -10.98 3.42
CA GLN A 90 16.70 -10.74 2.14
C GLN A 90 15.49 -9.81 2.32
N PRO A 91 15.26 -8.84 1.41
CA PRO A 91 14.06 -8.01 1.47
C PRO A 91 12.81 -8.85 1.22
N SER A 92 11.62 -8.32 1.53
CA SER A 92 10.33 -8.93 1.16
C SER A 92 10.36 -9.41 -0.29
N SER A 93 9.73 -10.56 -0.59
CA SER A 93 9.56 -11.04 -1.98
C SER A 93 8.82 -10.03 -2.88
N GLU A 94 8.11 -9.07 -2.29
CA GLU A 94 7.39 -8.01 -2.99
C GLU A 94 8.14 -6.68 -3.01
N TRP A 95 9.46 -6.70 -2.80
CA TRP A 95 10.30 -5.50 -2.87
C TRP A 95 10.10 -4.70 -4.17
N ARG A 96 9.86 -5.41 -5.29
CA ARG A 96 9.68 -4.81 -6.62
C ARG A 96 8.39 -3.98 -6.71
N LEU A 97 7.29 -4.49 -6.15
CA LEU A 97 6.02 -3.76 -6.04
C LEU A 97 6.22 -2.40 -5.32
N HIS A 98 6.93 -2.40 -4.19
CA HIS A 98 7.19 -1.19 -3.43
C HIS A 98 8.12 -0.23 -4.17
N ARG A 99 9.20 -0.74 -4.75
CA ARG A 99 10.19 0.07 -5.48
C ARG A 99 9.56 0.79 -6.68
N ASP A 100 8.84 0.06 -7.52
CA ASP A 100 8.31 0.61 -8.76
C ASP A 100 7.14 1.59 -8.50
N LEU A 101 6.40 1.39 -7.40
CA LEU A 101 5.47 2.38 -6.90
C LEU A 101 6.20 3.67 -6.50
N TYR A 102 7.26 3.61 -5.69
CA TYR A 102 8.05 4.81 -5.35
C TYR A 102 8.66 5.49 -6.58
N ALA A 103 9.09 4.72 -7.58
CA ALA A 103 9.63 5.26 -8.82
C ALA A 103 8.61 6.10 -9.62
N THR A 104 7.31 5.91 -9.38
CA THR A 104 6.23 6.60 -10.11
C THR A 104 5.27 7.40 -9.23
N ARG A 105 5.47 7.40 -7.90
CA ARG A 105 4.60 8.04 -6.91
C ARG A 105 5.40 8.92 -5.98
N ASP A 106 5.60 10.17 -6.38
CA ASP A 106 6.27 11.17 -5.55
C ASP A 106 5.50 11.56 -4.28
N ASP A 107 4.20 11.25 -4.24
CA ASP A 107 3.34 11.43 -3.08
C ASP A 107 3.40 10.25 -2.10
N ALA A 108 4.04 9.14 -2.47
CA ALA A 108 4.25 8.00 -1.59
C ALA A 108 5.51 8.22 -0.73
N GLY A 109 5.30 8.38 0.57
CA GLY A 109 6.34 8.31 1.60
C GLY A 109 6.39 6.96 2.31
N ALA A 110 5.27 6.23 2.34
CA ALA A 110 5.16 4.88 2.87
C ALA A 110 4.18 4.04 2.03
N ILE A 111 4.42 2.73 2.00
CA ILE A 111 3.55 1.74 1.34
C ILE A 111 3.31 0.57 2.29
N VAL A 112 2.06 0.13 2.39
CA VAL A 112 1.62 -1.04 3.14
C VAL A 112 0.97 -2.02 2.18
N HIS A 113 1.49 -3.25 2.15
CA HIS A 113 0.84 -4.39 1.53
C HIS A 113 0.36 -5.35 2.62
N ALA A 114 -0.91 -5.75 2.56
CA ALA A 114 -1.52 -6.58 3.58
C ALA A 114 -2.51 -7.59 2.98
N HIS A 115 -2.67 -8.73 3.66
CA HIS A 115 -3.60 -9.79 3.29
C HIS A 115 -4.84 -9.69 4.19
N ALA A 116 -5.52 -8.54 4.13
CA ALA A 116 -6.62 -8.23 5.03
C ALA A 116 -7.86 -9.08 4.70
N PRO A 117 -8.50 -9.75 5.68
CA PRO A 117 -9.49 -10.80 5.40
C PRO A 117 -10.63 -10.41 4.45
N PHE A 118 -11.29 -9.28 4.66
CA PHE A 118 -12.43 -8.87 3.83
C PHE A 118 -11.99 -8.29 2.49
N ALA A 119 -10.93 -7.49 2.46
CA ALA A 119 -10.34 -6.99 1.22
C ALA A 119 -9.88 -8.13 0.31
N THR A 120 -9.17 -9.12 0.86
CA THR A 120 -8.76 -10.34 0.15
C THR A 120 -9.96 -11.17 -0.29
N THR A 121 -10.98 -11.34 0.58
CA THR A 121 -12.23 -12.04 0.22
C THR A 121 -12.87 -11.43 -1.01
N LEU A 122 -13.01 -10.11 -1.05
CA LEU A 122 -13.55 -9.40 -2.21
C LEU A 122 -12.63 -9.51 -3.42
N ALA A 123 -11.31 -9.38 -3.24
CA ALA A 123 -10.32 -9.49 -4.32
C ALA A 123 -10.31 -10.88 -5.01
N CYS A 124 -10.85 -11.91 -4.36
CA CYS A 124 -11.04 -13.23 -4.96
C CYS A 124 -12.25 -13.31 -5.91
N LEU A 125 -13.15 -12.33 -5.92
CA LEU A 125 -14.38 -12.37 -6.71
C LEU A 125 -14.19 -11.79 -8.13
N PRO A 126 -14.66 -12.46 -9.19
CA PRO A 126 -14.58 -11.96 -10.57
C PRO A 126 -15.20 -10.57 -10.78
N ARG A 127 -16.35 -10.30 -10.13
CA ARG A 127 -17.02 -8.99 -10.18
C ARG A 127 -16.11 -7.89 -9.65
N ILE A 128 -15.48 -8.11 -8.50
CA ILE A 128 -14.58 -7.12 -7.88
C ILE A 128 -13.30 -6.97 -8.68
N ARG A 129 -12.80 -8.04 -9.31
CA ARG A 129 -11.68 -7.94 -10.25
C ARG A 129 -12.00 -7.02 -11.44
N ALA A 130 -13.25 -7.05 -11.93
CA ALA A 130 -13.67 -6.23 -13.07
C ALA A 130 -14.03 -4.78 -12.68
N GLU A 131 -14.70 -4.60 -11.54
CA GLU A 131 -15.36 -3.33 -11.18
C GLU A 131 -14.72 -2.62 -9.96
N GLY A 132 -13.94 -3.34 -9.15
CA GLY A 132 -13.48 -2.86 -7.84
C GLY A 132 -14.58 -2.83 -6.78
N ILE A 133 -14.30 -2.17 -5.65
CA ILE A 133 -15.32 -1.80 -4.66
C ILE A 133 -15.90 -0.45 -5.09
N PRO A 134 -17.22 -0.35 -5.37
CA PRO A 134 -17.83 0.88 -5.88
C PRO A 134 -18.07 1.91 -4.77
N ALA A 135 -18.55 3.10 -5.11
CA ALA A 135 -18.96 4.15 -4.16
C ALA A 135 -20.24 3.80 -3.36
N PHE A 136 -20.31 2.62 -2.75
CA PHE A 136 -21.42 2.21 -1.87
C PHE A 136 -21.44 3.01 -0.54
N HIS A 137 -20.29 3.59 -0.18
CA HIS A 137 -20.10 4.39 1.03
C HIS A 137 -19.16 5.57 0.74
N TYR A 138 -19.46 6.75 1.30
CA TYR A 138 -18.72 7.99 0.98
C TYR A 138 -17.22 7.93 1.31
N MET A 139 -16.84 7.13 2.32
CA MET A 139 -15.44 6.96 2.71
C MET A 139 -14.59 6.24 1.66
N VAL A 140 -15.17 5.64 0.60
CA VAL A 140 -14.40 5.16 -0.56
C VAL A 140 -13.48 6.25 -1.13
N ALA A 141 -13.88 7.52 -0.99
CA ALA A 141 -13.06 8.69 -1.34
C ALA A 141 -11.67 8.71 -0.69
N VAL A 142 -11.46 8.06 0.47
CA VAL A 142 -10.14 7.99 1.12
C VAL A 142 -9.12 7.23 0.26
N ALA A 143 -9.56 6.32 -0.60
CA ALA A 143 -8.71 5.65 -1.58
C ALA A 143 -8.32 6.56 -2.76
N GLY A 144 -8.72 7.84 -2.76
CA GLY A 144 -8.30 8.86 -3.73
C GLY A 144 -9.20 9.00 -4.96
N GLY A 145 -10.31 8.26 -5.03
CA GLY A 145 -11.28 8.34 -6.12
C GLY A 145 -12.66 7.82 -5.73
N ASP A 146 -13.46 7.43 -6.73
CA ASP A 146 -14.85 7.01 -6.53
C ASP A 146 -15.00 5.48 -6.38
N ASP A 147 -13.88 4.76 -6.35
CA ASP A 147 -13.81 3.32 -6.24
C ASP A 147 -12.49 2.89 -5.57
N ILE A 148 -12.42 1.62 -5.17
CA ILE A 148 -11.18 0.92 -4.83
C ILE A 148 -10.97 -0.14 -5.90
N ARG A 149 -10.10 0.13 -6.87
CA ARG A 149 -9.86 -0.77 -8.00
C ARG A 149 -9.19 -2.06 -7.56
N CYS A 150 -9.37 -3.11 -8.34
CA CYS A 150 -8.69 -4.38 -8.17
C CYS A 150 -7.72 -4.61 -9.33
N ALA A 151 -6.43 -4.74 -9.05
CA ALA A 151 -5.43 -5.08 -10.04
C ALA A 151 -5.65 -6.51 -10.54
N PRO A 152 -5.48 -6.79 -11.85
CA PRO A 152 -5.57 -8.15 -12.38
C PRO A 152 -4.53 -9.07 -11.71
N TYR A 153 -4.85 -10.36 -11.64
CA TYR A 153 -3.96 -11.36 -11.07
C TYR A 153 -2.63 -11.42 -11.81
N ALA A 154 -1.55 -11.45 -11.05
CA ALA A 154 -0.20 -11.80 -11.46
C ALA A 154 0.49 -12.50 -10.29
N VAL A 155 1.52 -13.29 -10.60
CA VAL A 155 2.28 -14.01 -9.57
C VAL A 155 2.98 -13.00 -8.64
N PHE A 156 2.94 -13.24 -7.34
CA PHE A 156 3.60 -12.38 -6.34
C PHE A 156 5.09 -12.19 -6.64
N GLY A 157 5.63 -11.03 -6.26
CA GLY A 157 7.04 -10.70 -6.49
C GLY A 157 7.46 -10.43 -7.94
N THR A 158 6.56 -10.59 -8.91
CA THR A 158 6.86 -10.35 -10.33
C THR A 158 6.70 -8.89 -10.75
N SER A 159 7.38 -8.51 -11.83
CA SER A 159 7.16 -7.23 -12.53
C SER A 159 5.69 -7.05 -12.99
N ALA A 160 5.05 -8.14 -13.44
CA ALA A 160 3.65 -8.11 -13.87
C ALA A 160 2.69 -7.70 -12.74
N LEU A 161 2.92 -8.14 -11.50
CA LEU A 161 2.13 -7.69 -10.34
C LEU A 161 2.35 -6.21 -10.07
N SER A 162 3.60 -5.77 -10.12
CA SER A 162 3.97 -4.37 -9.94
C SER A 162 3.28 -3.46 -10.97
N ASP A 163 3.32 -3.81 -12.26
CA ASP A 163 2.66 -3.06 -13.33
C ASP A 163 1.14 -3.04 -13.19
N ALA A 164 0.54 -4.18 -12.83
CA ALA A 164 -0.89 -4.28 -12.55
C ALA A 164 -1.32 -3.36 -11.40
N ALA A 165 -0.56 -3.35 -10.30
CA ALA A 165 -0.82 -2.50 -9.14
C ALA A 165 -0.63 -1.01 -9.48
N ARG A 166 0.42 -0.64 -10.20
CA ARG A 166 0.68 0.73 -10.67
C ARG A 166 -0.48 1.26 -11.52
N ALA A 167 -0.99 0.45 -12.44
CA ALA A 167 -2.14 0.81 -13.25
C ALA A 167 -3.41 1.01 -12.39
N ALA A 168 -3.71 0.08 -11.48
CA ALA A 168 -4.85 0.19 -10.58
C ALA A 168 -4.76 1.44 -9.66
N LEU A 169 -3.55 1.84 -9.27
CA LEU A 169 -3.27 2.97 -8.38
C LEU A 169 -3.25 4.34 -9.08
N GLN A 170 -3.46 4.42 -10.40
CA GLN A 170 -3.50 5.73 -11.09
C GLN A 170 -4.66 6.59 -10.58
N GLY A 171 -4.33 7.72 -9.93
CA GLY A 171 -5.34 8.57 -9.28
C GLY A 171 -6.02 7.88 -8.10
N ARG A 172 -5.34 6.92 -7.47
CA ARG A 172 -5.76 6.25 -6.22
C ARG A 172 -4.59 6.19 -5.25
N ARG A 173 -4.92 5.94 -3.99
CA ARG A 173 -3.98 5.71 -2.87
C ARG A 173 -4.08 4.29 -2.33
N ALA A 174 -5.10 3.54 -2.72
CA ALA A 174 -5.20 2.12 -2.39
C ALA A 174 -5.86 1.34 -3.53
N CYS A 175 -5.48 0.08 -3.66
CA CYS A 175 -6.11 -0.88 -4.57
C CYS A 175 -6.10 -2.28 -3.94
N LEU A 176 -6.98 -3.14 -4.44
CA LEU A 176 -6.92 -4.57 -4.21
C LEU A 176 -5.98 -5.23 -5.23
N LEU A 177 -5.48 -6.41 -4.90
CA LEU A 177 -4.72 -7.30 -5.77
C LEU A 177 -5.51 -8.61 -5.90
N ALA A 178 -5.95 -8.95 -7.11
CA ALA A 178 -6.83 -10.11 -7.32
C ALA A 178 -6.22 -11.40 -6.74
N GLN A 179 -7.03 -12.17 -6.00
CA GLN A 179 -6.62 -13.40 -5.30
C GLN A 179 -5.39 -13.24 -4.37
N HIS A 180 -5.16 -12.04 -3.85
CA HIS A 180 -3.93 -11.76 -3.11
C HIS A 180 -4.16 -10.90 -1.86
N GLY A 181 -4.54 -9.63 -2.01
CA GLY A 181 -4.61 -8.72 -0.86
C GLY A 181 -4.91 -7.28 -1.24
N LEU A 182 -4.34 -6.33 -0.49
CA LEU A 182 -4.44 -4.91 -0.77
C LEU A 182 -3.07 -4.23 -0.72
N VAL A 183 -2.99 -3.07 -1.38
CA VAL A 183 -1.86 -2.14 -1.28
C VAL A 183 -2.42 -0.76 -0.97
N ALA A 184 -1.79 -0.07 -0.01
CA ALA A 184 -2.11 1.32 0.35
C ALA A 184 -0.82 2.15 0.40
N LEU A 185 -0.88 3.38 -0.11
CA LEU A 185 0.22 4.35 -0.07
C LEU A 185 -0.24 5.68 0.53
N ALA A 186 0.66 6.33 1.25
CA ALA A 186 0.46 7.68 1.78
C ALA A 186 1.81 8.39 1.99
N GLY A 187 1.77 9.68 2.33
CA GLY A 187 2.98 10.45 2.65
C GLY A 187 3.68 10.00 3.94
N THR A 188 3.00 9.27 4.82
CA THR A 188 3.53 8.79 6.10
C THR A 188 3.14 7.35 6.36
N LEU A 189 3.92 6.66 7.20
CA LEU A 189 3.68 5.27 7.57
C LEU A 189 2.34 5.09 8.30
N ASP A 190 2.03 5.96 9.25
CA ASP A 190 0.72 5.97 9.93
C ASP A 190 -0.42 6.20 8.94
N GLY A 191 -0.26 7.13 7.98
CA GLY A 191 -1.28 7.39 6.97
C GLY A 191 -1.53 6.19 6.05
N ALA A 192 -0.48 5.47 5.67
CA ALA A 192 -0.60 4.27 4.83
C ALA A 192 -1.27 3.12 5.61
N LEU A 193 -0.94 2.96 6.89
CA LEU A 193 -1.55 1.97 7.76
C LEU A 193 -3.02 2.27 8.06
N GLU A 194 -3.36 3.53 8.36
CA GLU A 194 -4.74 3.98 8.53
C GLU A 194 -5.56 3.75 7.26
N LEU A 195 -4.99 4.04 6.09
CA LEU A 195 -5.67 3.82 4.82
C LEU A 195 -5.89 2.32 4.56
N ALA A 196 -4.91 1.46 4.82
CA ALA A 196 -5.07 0.02 4.72
C ALA A 196 -6.19 -0.51 5.64
N ALA A 197 -6.23 -0.04 6.88
CA ALA A 197 -7.27 -0.40 7.85
C ALA A 197 -8.67 0.09 7.43
N GLU A 198 -8.75 1.31 6.88
CA GLU A 198 -10.02 1.86 6.38
C GLU A 198 -10.53 1.09 5.16
N VAL A 199 -9.64 0.70 4.23
CA VAL A 199 -9.98 -0.16 3.09
C VAL A 199 -10.53 -1.50 3.56
N GLU A 200 -9.91 -2.13 4.57
CA GLU A 200 -10.43 -3.37 5.15
C GLU A 200 -11.80 -3.18 5.81
N SER A 201 -11.99 -2.07 6.54
CA SER A 201 -13.29 -1.73 7.14
C SER A 201 -14.37 -1.55 6.08
N LEU A 202 -14.07 -0.84 4.99
CA LEU A 202 -14.98 -0.66 3.85
C LEU A 202 -15.27 -1.98 3.15
N ALA A 203 -14.26 -2.81 2.93
CA ALA A 203 -14.41 -4.15 2.36
C ALA A 203 -15.34 -5.01 3.21
N ARG A 204 -15.20 -4.96 4.55
CA ARG A 204 -16.08 -5.67 5.47
C ARG A 204 -17.53 -5.21 5.36
N ILE A 205 -17.77 -3.90 5.36
CA ILE A 205 -19.14 -3.36 5.25
C ILE A 205 -19.73 -3.72 3.88
N TYR A 206 -18.97 -3.60 2.80
CA TYR A 206 -19.44 -3.95 1.46
C TYR A 206 -19.79 -5.44 1.36
N TRP A 207 -18.91 -6.32 1.86
CA TRP A 207 -19.18 -7.75 1.92
C TRP A 207 -20.45 -8.06 2.73
N GLN A 208 -20.63 -7.43 3.89
CA GLN A 208 -21.84 -7.57 4.72
C GLN A 208 -23.10 -7.07 4.01
N ALA A 209 -23.02 -5.93 3.31
CA ALA A 209 -24.13 -5.39 2.54
C ALA A 209 -24.58 -6.38 1.46
N LEU A 210 -23.64 -6.96 0.71
CA LEU A 210 -23.90 -7.98 -0.31
C LEU A 210 -24.58 -9.24 0.24
N GLN A 211 -24.46 -9.56 1.53
CA GLN A 211 -25.16 -10.70 2.13
C GLN A 211 -26.65 -10.42 2.37
N VAL A 212 -27.04 -9.15 2.48
CA VAL A 212 -28.41 -8.75 2.82
C VAL A 212 -29.13 -8.04 1.66
N GLY A 213 -28.41 -7.65 0.60
CA GLY A 213 -28.97 -7.05 -0.61
C GLY A 213 -27.92 -6.41 -1.52
N GLU A 214 -28.38 -5.72 -2.56
CA GLU A 214 -27.51 -4.89 -3.40
C GLU A 214 -27.42 -3.48 -2.80
N PRO A 215 -26.23 -2.96 -2.47
CA PRO A 215 -26.10 -1.63 -1.88
C PRO A 215 -26.38 -0.52 -2.90
N ALA A 216 -26.99 0.56 -2.43
CA ALA A 216 -27.12 1.79 -3.22
C ALA A 216 -25.75 2.42 -3.46
N LEU A 217 -25.54 2.98 -4.65
CA LEU A 217 -24.30 3.64 -5.01
C LEU A 217 -24.47 5.16 -5.02
N LEU A 218 -23.45 5.86 -4.52
CA LEU A 218 -23.36 7.30 -4.67
C LEU A 218 -23.03 7.64 -6.12
N ASP A 219 -23.80 8.56 -6.69
CA ASP A 219 -23.51 9.07 -8.03
C ASP A 219 -22.29 10.00 -8.05
N ALA A 220 -21.82 10.33 -9.26
CA ALA A 220 -20.67 11.21 -9.44
C ALA A 220 -20.85 12.60 -8.80
N ALA A 221 -22.09 13.12 -8.77
CA ALA A 221 -22.37 14.42 -8.16
C ALA A 221 -22.26 14.36 -6.62
N ALA A 222 -22.69 13.27 -6.00
CA ALA A 222 -22.53 13.02 -4.59
C ALA A 222 -21.05 12.85 -4.23
N MET A 223 -20.30 12.05 -5.00
CA MET A 223 -18.87 11.88 -4.76
C MET A 223 -18.06 13.16 -4.97
N ALA A 224 -18.41 13.99 -5.96
CA ALA A 224 -17.79 15.32 -6.12
C ALA A 224 -17.98 16.21 -4.88
N ARG A 225 -19.17 16.19 -4.25
CA ARG A 225 -19.40 16.91 -2.98
C ARG A 225 -18.60 16.32 -1.82
N VAL A 226 -18.41 15.00 -1.80
CA VAL A 226 -17.59 14.31 -0.80
C VAL A 226 -16.12 14.73 -0.93
N HIS A 227 -15.54 14.67 -2.13
CA HIS A 227 -14.17 15.10 -2.40
C HIS A 227 -13.92 16.56 -2.01
N ALA A 228 -14.85 17.46 -2.34
CA ALA A 228 -14.77 18.88 -1.96
C ALA A 228 -14.76 19.10 -0.43
N ARG A 229 -15.35 18.19 0.36
CA ARG A 229 -15.28 18.21 1.82
C ARG A 229 -14.00 17.58 2.35
N PHE A 230 -13.54 16.47 1.76
CA PHE A 230 -12.30 15.82 2.16
C PHE A 230 -11.07 16.73 2.04
N GLY A 231 -10.96 17.49 0.95
CA GLY A 231 -9.87 18.46 0.78
C GLY A 231 -9.79 19.52 1.88
N ARG A 232 -10.92 19.78 2.58
CA ARG A 232 -10.97 20.70 3.73
C ARG A 232 -10.71 20.02 5.07
N TYR A 233 -11.02 18.73 5.20
CA TYR A 233 -10.97 17.96 6.46
C TYR A 233 -9.63 17.24 6.67
N ARG A 234 -9.01 16.72 5.60
CA ARG A 234 -7.67 16.11 5.60
C ARG A 234 -6.82 16.82 4.54
N PRO A 235 -6.20 17.97 4.85
CA PRO A 235 -5.25 18.56 3.94
C PRO A 235 -4.11 17.56 3.69
N ASP A 236 -3.71 17.45 2.42
CA ASP A 236 -2.64 16.56 1.99
C ASP A 236 -1.39 16.80 2.87
N PRO A 237 -0.87 15.80 3.60
CA PRO A 237 0.28 16.00 4.48
C PRO A 237 1.53 16.44 3.72
N VAL A 238 1.55 16.23 2.40
CA VAL A 238 2.55 16.74 1.47
C VAL A 238 1.95 17.97 0.78
N GLY A 239 1.90 19.11 1.48
CA GLY A 239 1.28 20.33 0.97
C GLY A 239 1.74 20.70 -0.45
N ARG A 240 1.00 20.25 -1.46
CA ARG A 240 1.08 20.73 -2.83
C ARG A 240 -0.16 21.57 -3.03
N GLY A 241 -0.03 22.85 -2.65
CA GLY A 241 -0.97 23.86 -3.11
C GLY A 241 -1.03 23.81 -4.63
N GLU A 242 -2.26 23.89 -5.14
CA GLU A 242 -2.55 24.10 -6.56
C GLU A 242 -1.62 25.19 -7.12
N ARG A 243 -0.88 24.85 -8.17
CA ARG A 243 -0.26 25.80 -9.08
C ARG A 243 -0.89 25.65 -10.44
#